data_AF-A0A3P6SJP8-F1
#
_entry.id   AF-A0A3P6SJP8-F1
#
_cell.length_a   1.000
_cell.length_b   1.000
_cell.length_c   1.000
_cell.angle_alpha   90.00
_cell.angle_beta   90.00
_cell.angle_gamma   90.00
#
_symmetry.space_group_name_H-M   'P 1'
#
loop_
_entity.id
_entity.type
_entity.pdbx_description
1 polymer ?
#
loop_
_entity_poly.entity_id
_entity_poly.type
_entity_poly.pdbx_seq_one_letter_code
_entity_poly.pdbx_strand_id
1 'polypeptide(L)'
;MSAVTSNGFQSNLATFVHKNGQAQSLLDAFCRHQAHINPGTDLTDAGHWDHGVLLTGYKACFLSSVAGVAPVARMCDQLFACSLVEGLHLGRSFVLAHEMGHNMGMVHDGVQNQCSKSCCLMSAVNGAGKTTWSECSVREFNAFLLQLDESGKGNCLRDGASGLVERNHLQDGRTPGQRFTADQQCAYFWGRDYKVEIPTGRSMEFLLEY
;
A
#
# COMPACT_ATOMS: atom_id res chain seq x y z
N MET A 1 -1.23 10.78 5.34
CA MET A 1 -1.74 9.58 6.04
C MET A 1 -2.01 9.91 7.49
N SER A 2 -3.23 9.66 7.96
CA SER A 2 -3.59 9.72 9.38
C SER A 2 -3.57 8.31 9.95
N ALA A 3 -2.72 8.06 10.94
CA ALA A 3 -2.68 6.77 11.64
C ALA A 3 -3.76 6.77 12.72
N VAL A 4 -4.80 5.95 12.54
CA VAL A 4 -5.81 5.71 13.56
C VAL A 4 -5.49 4.36 14.21
N THR A 5 -4.97 4.39 15.44
CA THR A 5 -4.77 3.19 16.26
C THR A 5 -6.00 3.00 17.16
N SER A 6 -6.99 2.23 16.72
CA SER A 6 -8.16 1.94 17.56
C SER A 6 -7.89 0.70 18.43
N ASN A 7 -7.97 0.86 19.76
CA ASN A 7 -7.82 -0.25 20.71
C ASN A 7 -8.92 -1.33 20.53
N GLY A 8 -10.05 -0.99 19.90
CA GLY A 8 -11.12 -1.94 19.56
C GLY A 8 -10.80 -2.85 18.36
N PHE A 9 -9.87 -2.45 17.49
CA PHE A 9 -9.51 -3.20 16.28
C PHE A 9 -8.80 -4.53 16.59
N GLN A 10 -8.11 -4.65 17.73
CA GLN A 10 -7.43 -5.89 18.13
C GLN A 10 -8.38 -7.08 18.28
N SER A 11 -9.63 -6.85 18.69
CA SER A 11 -10.64 -7.92 18.82
C SER A 11 -11.13 -8.44 17.45
N ASN A 12 -11.17 -7.57 16.43
CA ASN A 12 -11.56 -7.92 15.06
C ASN A 12 -10.39 -8.52 14.24
N LEU A 13 -9.16 -8.38 14.72
CA LEU A 13 -7.94 -8.99 14.17
C LEU A 13 -7.62 -10.36 14.80
N ALA A 14 -8.48 -10.86 15.70
CA ALA A 14 -8.21 -12.11 16.39
C ALA A 14 -8.11 -13.27 15.38
N THR A 15 -7.26 -14.25 15.70
CA THR A 15 -6.81 -15.32 14.79
C THR A 15 -7.95 -16.14 14.15
N PHE A 16 -9.10 -16.19 14.84
CA PHE A 16 -10.32 -16.85 14.37
C PHE A 16 -11.03 -16.11 13.23
N VAL A 17 -10.89 -14.78 13.12
CA VAL A 17 -11.58 -13.95 12.12
C VAL A 17 -10.98 -14.14 10.72
N HIS A 18 -9.65 -14.26 10.63
CA HIS A 18 -8.93 -14.44 9.37
C HIS A 18 -8.52 -15.90 9.09
N LYS A 19 -9.20 -16.88 9.72
CA LYS A 19 -9.07 -18.33 9.47
C LYS A 19 -7.61 -18.81 9.33
N ASN A 20 -6.76 -18.54 10.32
CA ASN A 20 -5.34 -18.95 10.33
C ASN A 20 -4.46 -18.35 9.22
N GLY A 21 -4.80 -17.17 8.71
CA GLY A 21 -3.98 -16.49 7.71
C GLY A 21 -4.53 -16.74 6.31
N GLN A 22 -5.77 -16.29 6.10
CA GLN A 22 -6.31 -16.01 4.78
C GLN A 22 -6.33 -14.48 4.61
N ALA A 23 -5.40 -13.93 3.82
CA ALA A 23 -5.27 -12.50 3.59
C ALA A 23 -6.58 -11.84 3.13
N GLN A 24 -7.39 -12.52 2.31
CA GLN A 24 -8.70 -12.03 1.87
C GLN A 24 -9.69 -11.84 3.03
N SER A 25 -9.78 -12.79 3.96
CA SER A 25 -10.69 -12.65 5.11
C SER A 25 -10.25 -11.53 6.05
N LEU A 26 -8.94 -11.32 6.19
CA LEU A 26 -8.39 -10.21 6.96
C LEU A 26 -8.67 -8.86 6.30
N LEU A 27 -8.51 -8.78 4.98
CA LEU A 27 -8.89 -7.62 4.19
C LEU A 27 -10.39 -7.33 4.37
N ASP A 28 -11.29 -8.30 4.16
CA ASP A 28 -12.74 -8.11 4.29
C ASP A 28 -13.14 -7.58 5.68
N ALA A 29 -12.51 -8.10 6.75
CA ALA A 29 -12.74 -7.63 8.11
C ALA A 29 -12.26 -6.18 8.29
N PHE A 30 -11.08 -5.85 7.76
CA PHE A 30 -10.55 -4.50 7.80
C PHE A 30 -11.40 -3.51 7.00
N CYS A 31 -11.83 -3.87 5.79
CA CYS A 31 -12.68 -3.06 4.92
C CYS A 31 -13.99 -2.68 5.63
N ARG A 32 -14.63 -3.62 6.33
CA ARG A 32 -15.81 -3.33 7.17
C ARG A 32 -15.48 -2.42 8.35
N HIS A 33 -14.35 -2.65 9.01
CA HIS A 33 -13.95 -1.84 10.17
C HIS A 33 -13.66 -0.39 9.76
N GLN A 34 -12.82 -0.18 8.74
CA GLN A 34 -12.49 1.16 8.26
C GLN A 34 -13.74 1.91 7.80
N ALA A 35 -14.67 1.24 7.10
CA ALA A 35 -15.93 1.84 6.67
C ALA A 35 -16.80 2.29 7.84
N HIS A 36 -16.81 1.51 8.93
CA HIS A 36 -17.59 1.80 10.13
C HIS A 36 -17.06 3.00 10.92
N ILE A 37 -15.75 3.22 10.91
CA ILE A 37 -15.12 4.31 11.65
C ILE A 37 -14.84 5.56 10.79
N ASN A 38 -15.10 5.50 9.48
CA ASN A 38 -14.91 6.62 8.56
C ASN A 38 -15.95 7.72 8.84
N PRO A 39 -15.54 8.93 9.27
CA PRO A 39 -16.49 9.94 9.71
C PRO A 39 -17.13 10.66 8.54
N GLY A 40 -18.44 10.91 8.61
CA GLY A 40 -19.16 11.78 7.66
C GLY A 40 -18.92 11.42 6.18
N THR A 41 -18.73 12.46 5.37
CA THR A 41 -18.37 12.43 3.94
C THR A 41 -17.33 13.54 3.68
N ASP A 42 -16.67 13.54 2.52
CA ASP A 42 -15.72 14.61 2.15
C ASP A 42 -16.32 16.03 2.23
N LEU A 43 -17.64 16.14 2.03
CA LEU A 43 -18.36 17.41 2.12
C LEU A 43 -18.69 17.85 3.55
N THR A 44 -18.72 16.92 4.50
CA THR A 44 -19.26 17.14 5.84
C THR A 44 -18.22 16.98 6.95
N ASP A 45 -17.10 16.29 6.69
CA ASP A 45 -16.07 16.05 7.69
C ASP A 45 -14.66 16.02 7.07
N ALA A 46 -13.77 16.92 7.53
CA ALA A 46 -12.38 16.98 7.07
C ALA A 46 -11.52 15.79 7.57
N GLY A 47 -12.04 14.98 8.48
CA GLY A 47 -11.46 13.73 8.93
C GLY A 47 -11.86 12.51 8.09
N HIS A 48 -12.76 12.67 7.10
CA HIS A 48 -13.10 11.60 6.16
C HIS A 48 -11.86 11.14 5.39
N TRP A 49 -11.82 9.87 5.00
CA TRP A 49 -10.79 9.35 4.11
C TRP A 49 -11.38 8.58 2.95
N ASP A 50 -10.72 8.69 1.80
CA ASP A 50 -11.09 7.97 0.58
C ASP A 50 -10.69 6.49 0.60
N HIS A 51 -9.64 6.17 1.36
CA HIS A 51 -8.99 4.86 1.31
C HIS A 51 -8.36 4.45 2.64
N GLY A 52 -8.71 3.26 3.12
CA GLY A 52 -8.11 2.64 4.31
C GLY A 52 -6.93 1.73 3.97
N VAL A 53 -5.83 1.81 4.72
CA VAL A 53 -4.68 0.89 4.57
C VAL A 53 -4.39 0.18 5.88
N LEU A 54 -4.35 -1.15 5.84
CA LEU A 54 -3.87 -1.99 6.95
C LEU A 54 -2.43 -2.42 6.69
N LEU A 55 -1.50 -1.92 7.48
CA LEU A 55 -0.13 -2.43 7.56
C LEU A 55 -0.03 -3.43 8.70
N THR A 56 0.37 -4.68 8.41
CA THR A 56 0.44 -5.73 9.43
C THR A 56 1.77 -6.46 9.42
N GLY A 57 2.33 -6.69 10.62
CA GLY A 57 3.47 -7.60 10.80
C GLY A 57 3.06 -9.08 10.87
N TYR A 58 1.75 -9.37 10.87
CA TYR A 58 1.24 -10.73 10.85
C TYR A 58 1.37 -11.33 9.46
N LYS A 59 1.93 -12.54 9.36
CA LYS A 59 1.97 -13.31 8.12
C LYS A 59 0.58 -13.86 7.85
N ALA A 60 -0.23 -13.15 7.09
CA ALA A 60 -1.61 -13.50 6.81
C ALA A 60 -1.74 -14.51 5.66
N CYS A 61 -0.65 -15.03 5.10
CA CYS A 61 -0.65 -16.21 4.23
C CYS A 61 0.56 -17.11 4.50
N PHE A 62 0.35 -18.29 5.08
CA PHE A 62 1.42 -19.25 5.35
C PHE A 62 1.89 -20.03 4.11
N LEU A 63 1.03 -20.14 3.08
CA LEU A 63 1.25 -20.98 1.88
C LEU A 63 1.45 -20.19 0.59
N SER A 64 1.23 -18.87 0.57
CA SER A 64 1.39 -18.03 -0.62
C SER A 64 2.36 -16.88 -0.34
N SER A 65 3.03 -16.42 -1.39
CA SER A 65 3.96 -15.29 -1.37
C SER A 65 3.25 -13.94 -1.45
N VAL A 66 1.97 -13.87 -1.06
CA VAL A 66 1.13 -12.68 -1.19
C VAL A 66 1.58 -11.66 -0.15
N ALA A 67 2.15 -10.55 -0.62
CA ALA A 67 2.67 -9.48 0.23
C ALA A 67 1.62 -8.39 0.53
N GLY A 68 0.51 -8.39 -0.21
CA GLY A 68 -0.60 -7.45 -0.07
C GLY A 68 -1.82 -7.94 -0.83
N VAL A 69 -2.99 -7.39 -0.51
CA VAL A 69 -4.26 -7.66 -1.21
C VAL A 69 -5.12 -6.40 -1.21
N ALA A 70 -5.72 -6.11 -2.37
CA ALA A 70 -6.68 -5.03 -2.57
C ALA A 70 -7.82 -5.44 -3.52
N PRO A 71 -9.04 -4.90 -3.34
CA PRO A 71 -10.08 -4.98 -4.35
C PRO A 71 -9.72 -4.15 -5.59
N VAL A 72 -10.15 -4.61 -6.78
CA VAL A 72 -9.92 -3.87 -8.03
C VAL A 72 -11.05 -2.88 -8.30
N ALA A 73 -10.69 -1.65 -8.68
CA ALA A 73 -11.63 -0.57 -9.06
C ALA A 73 -12.65 -0.23 -7.96
N ARG A 74 -12.18 -0.09 -6.71
CA ARG A 74 -13.01 0.19 -5.52
C ARG A 74 -12.65 1.47 -4.80
N MET A 75 -11.75 2.29 -5.34
CA MET A 75 -11.55 3.64 -4.80
C MET A 75 -12.88 4.42 -4.81
N CYS A 76 -13.12 5.23 -3.77
CA CYS A 76 -14.39 5.91 -3.48
C CYS A 76 -15.59 4.99 -3.14
N ASP A 77 -15.39 3.68 -3.00
CA ASP A 77 -16.39 2.79 -2.42
C ASP A 77 -16.22 2.76 -0.89
N GLN A 78 -17.22 3.24 -0.15
CA GLN A 78 -17.13 3.35 1.31
C GLN A 78 -16.75 2.03 1.99
N LEU A 79 -17.20 0.89 1.45
CA LEU A 79 -16.93 -0.42 2.03
C LEU A 79 -15.63 -1.01 1.50
N PHE A 80 -15.34 -0.85 0.22
CA PHE A 80 -14.29 -1.61 -0.47
C PHE A 80 -13.04 -0.80 -0.83
N ALA A 81 -12.98 0.50 -0.54
CA ALA A 81 -11.78 1.32 -0.69
C ALA A 81 -10.76 1.01 0.43
N CYS A 82 -10.14 -0.15 0.35
CA CYS A 82 -9.24 -0.67 1.37
C CYS A 82 -8.10 -1.49 0.75
N SER A 83 -6.93 -1.48 1.40
CA SER A 83 -5.78 -2.31 1.05
C SER A 83 -5.15 -2.94 2.29
N LEU A 84 -4.62 -4.14 2.14
CA LEU A 84 -3.84 -4.83 3.16
C LEU A 84 -2.42 -5.02 2.65
N VAL A 85 -1.42 -4.69 3.47
CA VAL A 85 -0.01 -4.92 3.17
C VAL A 85 0.65 -5.63 4.34
N GLU A 86 1.30 -6.74 4.05
CA GLU A 86 2.09 -7.52 5.01
C GLU A 86 3.53 -7.03 5.06
N GLY A 87 4.10 -6.97 6.26
CA GLY A 87 5.49 -6.61 6.52
C GLY A 87 5.68 -5.16 6.95
N LEU A 88 6.78 -4.90 7.66
CA LEU A 88 7.08 -3.60 8.27
C LEU A 88 8.37 -2.96 7.75
N HIS A 89 8.99 -3.52 6.70
CA HIS A 89 10.21 -2.97 6.10
C HIS A 89 9.89 -1.98 4.98
N LEU A 90 10.85 -1.11 4.63
CA LEU A 90 10.65 -0.02 3.68
C LEU A 90 10.16 -0.49 2.30
N GLY A 91 10.65 -1.64 1.81
CA GLY A 91 10.19 -2.20 0.53
C GLY A 91 8.69 -2.51 0.44
N ARG A 92 7.95 -2.49 1.55
CA ARG A 92 6.48 -2.61 1.54
C ARG A 92 5.77 -1.38 0.97
N SER A 93 6.45 -0.25 0.83
CA SER A 93 5.91 0.90 0.10
C SER A 93 5.57 0.57 -1.36
N PHE A 94 6.36 -0.27 -2.02
CA PHE A 94 6.09 -0.70 -3.40
C PHE A 94 4.89 -1.64 -3.49
N VAL A 95 4.72 -2.51 -2.50
CA VAL A 95 3.53 -3.34 -2.38
C VAL A 95 2.30 -2.48 -2.13
N LEU A 96 2.39 -1.50 -1.23
CA LEU A 96 1.31 -0.54 -1.03
C LEU A 96 0.95 0.21 -2.31
N ALA A 97 1.94 0.68 -3.07
CA ALA A 97 1.69 1.31 -4.37
C ALA A 97 0.96 0.35 -5.33
N HIS A 98 1.39 -0.91 -5.41
CA HIS A 98 0.74 -1.96 -6.20
C HIS A 98 -0.73 -2.15 -5.79
N GLU A 99 -1.02 -2.33 -4.50
CA GLU A 99 -2.38 -2.54 -4.00
C GLU A 99 -3.28 -1.31 -4.20
N MET A 100 -2.71 -0.09 -4.08
CA MET A 100 -3.44 1.14 -4.44
C MET A 100 -3.75 1.20 -5.94
N GLY A 101 -2.83 0.73 -6.79
CA GLY A 101 -3.04 0.60 -8.23
C GLY A 101 -4.27 -0.26 -8.54
N HIS A 102 -4.41 -1.41 -7.87
CA HIS A 102 -5.62 -2.24 -7.98
C HIS A 102 -6.89 -1.47 -7.61
N ASN A 103 -6.91 -0.78 -6.46
CA ASN A 103 -8.09 0.01 -6.05
C ASN A 103 -8.45 1.10 -7.07
N MET A 104 -7.45 1.65 -7.76
CA MET A 104 -7.62 2.64 -8.82
C MET A 104 -7.83 2.02 -10.22
N GLY A 105 -8.22 0.75 -10.28
CA GLY A 105 -8.67 0.07 -11.49
C GLY A 105 -7.58 -0.59 -12.34
N MET A 106 -6.32 -0.57 -11.89
CA MET A 106 -5.25 -1.25 -12.60
C MET A 106 -5.33 -2.76 -12.40
N VAL A 107 -5.02 -3.53 -13.44
CA VAL A 107 -4.83 -4.98 -13.35
C VAL A 107 -3.36 -5.33 -13.51
N HIS A 108 -3.01 -6.60 -13.29
CA HIS A 108 -1.63 -7.02 -13.47
C HIS A 108 -1.14 -6.81 -14.91
N ASP A 109 0.10 -6.36 -15.07
CA ASP A 109 0.73 -6.27 -16.39
C ASP A 109 0.78 -7.65 -17.06
N GLY A 110 0.42 -7.68 -18.34
CA GLY A 110 0.34 -8.90 -19.16
C GLY A 110 -0.84 -9.81 -18.81
N VAL A 111 -1.78 -9.34 -17.99
CA VAL A 111 -3.09 -9.96 -17.76
C VAL A 111 -4.14 -9.07 -18.38
N GLN A 112 -4.73 -9.51 -19.51
CA GLN A 112 -5.74 -8.75 -20.26
C GLN A 112 -5.26 -7.39 -20.81
N ASN A 113 -3.95 -7.13 -20.78
CA ASN A 113 -3.30 -5.99 -21.44
C ASN A 113 -2.01 -6.44 -22.15
N GLN A 114 -1.41 -5.53 -22.93
CA GLN A 114 -0.27 -5.82 -23.80
C GLN A 114 1.09 -5.60 -23.11
N CYS A 115 1.11 -5.19 -21.84
CA CYS A 115 2.34 -4.88 -21.12
C CYS A 115 3.07 -6.15 -20.67
N SER A 116 4.38 -6.05 -20.46
CA SER A 116 5.18 -7.20 -20.03
C SER A 116 4.85 -7.60 -18.60
N LYS A 117 4.56 -8.89 -18.37
CA LYS A 117 4.33 -9.48 -17.04
C LYS A 117 5.45 -9.23 -16.04
N SER A 118 6.67 -8.97 -16.51
CA SER A 118 7.84 -8.72 -15.66
C SER A 118 8.11 -7.24 -15.41
N CYS A 119 7.44 -6.32 -16.10
CA CYS A 119 7.69 -4.90 -15.91
C CYS A 119 6.99 -4.37 -14.67
N CYS A 120 7.59 -3.33 -14.09
CA CYS A 120 6.84 -2.26 -13.45
C CYS A 120 6.11 -2.70 -12.16
N LEU A 121 5.45 -1.73 -11.49
CA LEU A 121 4.80 -1.94 -10.21
C LEU A 121 3.66 -2.95 -10.27
N MET A 122 2.88 -3.01 -11.37
CA MET A 122 1.73 -3.92 -11.51
C MET A 122 2.11 -5.32 -12.01
N SER A 123 3.37 -5.71 -11.99
CA SER A 123 3.77 -7.11 -12.21
C SER A 123 3.17 -8.03 -11.14
N ALA A 124 2.65 -9.19 -11.54
CA ALA A 124 2.16 -10.20 -10.59
C ALA A 124 3.23 -10.76 -9.63
N VAL A 125 4.51 -10.53 -9.93
CA VAL A 125 5.64 -10.88 -9.06
C VAL A 125 6.33 -9.60 -8.63
N ASN A 126 6.17 -9.22 -7.36
CA ASN A 126 6.90 -8.09 -6.78
C ASN A 126 8.40 -8.43 -6.69
N GLY A 127 9.26 -7.46 -6.96
CA GLY A 127 10.70 -7.67 -6.98
C GLY A 127 11.50 -6.36 -7.01
N ALA A 128 12.77 -6.45 -6.62
CA ALA A 128 13.68 -5.31 -6.63
C ALA A 128 13.76 -4.68 -8.03
N GLY A 129 13.85 -3.35 -8.08
CA GLY A 129 13.96 -2.56 -9.32
C GLY A 129 12.63 -2.22 -10.01
N LYS A 130 11.49 -2.74 -9.54
CA LYS A 130 10.16 -2.40 -10.08
C LYS A 130 9.59 -1.16 -9.40
N THR A 131 9.98 0.02 -9.87
CA THR A 131 9.62 1.30 -9.24
C THR A 131 8.81 2.24 -10.14
N THR A 132 8.50 1.80 -11.36
CA THR A 132 7.78 2.59 -12.38
C THR A 132 6.45 1.94 -12.73
N TRP A 133 5.54 2.73 -13.30
CA TRP A 133 4.26 2.26 -13.86
C TRP A 133 4.42 1.90 -15.34
N SER A 134 3.67 0.90 -15.81
CA SER A 134 3.61 0.59 -17.24
C SER A 134 2.65 1.54 -17.96
N GLU A 135 2.75 1.62 -19.28
CA GLU A 135 1.76 2.37 -20.08
C GLU A 135 0.34 1.79 -19.96
N CYS A 136 0.20 0.49 -19.66
CA CYS A 136 -1.08 -0.15 -19.42
C CYS A 136 -1.67 0.33 -18.10
N SER A 137 -0.88 0.33 -17.01
CA SER A 137 -1.32 0.85 -15.72
C SER A 137 -1.75 2.32 -15.79
N VAL A 138 -0.99 3.16 -16.52
CA VAL A 138 -1.36 4.57 -16.73
C VAL A 138 -2.68 4.71 -17.49
N ARG A 139 -2.89 3.89 -18.53
CA ARG A 139 -4.15 3.90 -19.30
C ARG A 139 -5.35 3.44 -18.48
N GLU A 140 -5.18 2.37 -17.71
CA GLU A 140 -6.22 1.80 -16.84
C GLU A 140 -6.61 2.80 -15.75
N PHE A 141 -5.63 3.46 -15.12
CA PHE A 141 -5.87 4.53 -14.16
C PHE A 141 -6.67 5.69 -14.75
N ASN A 142 -6.27 6.18 -15.93
CA ASN A 142 -6.99 7.27 -16.59
C ASN A 142 -8.43 6.87 -16.95
N ALA A 143 -8.64 5.62 -17.42
CA ALA A 143 -9.97 5.11 -17.69
C ALA A 143 -10.83 5.01 -16.42
N PHE A 144 -10.23 4.58 -15.30
CA PHE A 144 -10.91 4.53 -14.01
C PHE A 144 -11.32 5.92 -13.50
N LEU A 145 -10.45 6.93 -13.60
CA LEU A 145 -10.79 8.31 -13.24
C LEU A 145 -11.95 8.86 -14.07
N LEU A 146 -11.95 8.61 -15.38
CA LEU A 146 -13.05 9.01 -16.25
C LEU A 146 -14.36 8.33 -15.84
N GLN A 147 -14.33 7.02 -15.55
CA GLN A 147 -15.51 6.30 -15.07
C GLN A 147 -16.02 6.83 -13.73
N LEU A 148 -15.14 7.20 -12.81
CA LEU A 148 -15.53 7.81 -11.53
C LEU A 148 -16.22 9.16 -11.76
N ASP A 149 -15.66 10.03 -12.59
CA ASP A 149 -16.22 11.33 -12.91
C ASP A 149 -17.61 11.20 -13.59
N GLU A 150 -17.77 10.20 -14.47
CA GLU A 150 -19.01 9.94 -15.21
C GLU A 150 -20.05 9.12 -14.42
N SER A 151 -19.70 8.58 -13.25
CA SER A 151 -20.55 7.67 -12.48
C SER A 151 -21.82 8.31 -11.92
N GLY A 152 -21.88 9.65 -11.86
CA GLY A 152 -22.96 10.40 -11.22
C GLY A 152 -22.97 10.32 -9.68
N LYS A 153 -22.02 9.61 -9.06
CA LYS A 153 -21.87 9.51 -7.59
C LYS A 153 -20.92 10.54 -7.01
N GLY A 154 -20.25 11.31 -7.86
CA GLY A 154 -19.12 12.16 -7.48
C GLY A 154 -17.81 11.39 -7.45
N ASN A 155 -16.71 12.13 -7.57
CA ASN A 155 -15.36 11.58 -7.49
C ASN A 155 -14.69 12.11 -6.22
N CYS A 156 -14.48 11.24 -5.24
CA CYS A 156 -13.86 11.55 -3.94
C CYS A 156 -12.39 11.99 -4.06
N LEU A 157 -11.76 11.80 -5.22
CA LEU A 157 -10.35 12.17 -5.42
C LEU A 157 -10.16 13.60 -5.95
N ARG A 158 -11.23 14.41 -5.99
CA ARG A 158 -11.23 15.74 -6.63
C ARG A 158 -11.11 16.89 -5.64
N ASP A 159 -11.35 16.67 -4.35
CA ASP A 159 -11.11 17.67 -3.32
C ASP A 159 -9.67 17.62 -2.79
N GLY A 160 -9.26 18.71 -2.15
CA GLY A 160 -7.94 18.82 -1.56
C GLY A 160 -7.99 18.60 -0.06
N ALA A 161 -7.27 17.59 0.43
CA ALA A 161 -7.15 17.37 1.86
C ALA A 161 -6.40 18.53 2.55
N SER A 162 -7.07 19.21 3.47
CA SER A 162 -6.53 20.34 4.26
C SER A 162 -5.27 19.97 5.07
N GLY A 163 -5.13 18.70 5.46
CA GLY A 163 -4.00 18.17 6.23
C GLY A 163 -2.73 17.83 5.44
N LEU A 164 -2.69 18.02 4.11
CA LEU A 164 -1.52 17.70 3.29
C LEU A 164 -0.29 18.54 3.65
N VAL A 165 -0.50 19.79 4.10
CA VAL A 165 0.58 20.70 4.49
C VAL A 165 1.22 20.28 5.81
N GLU A 166 0.41 19.89 6.80
CA GLU A 166 0.90 19.53 8.14
C GLU A 166 1.60 18.16 8.17
N ARG A 167 1.23 17.24 7.27
CA ARG A 167 1.77 15.87 7.21
C ARG A 167 2.68 15.64 6.00
N ASN A 168 3.34 16.70 5.54
CA ASN A 168 4.23 16.63 4.40
C ASN A 168 5.55 15.91 4.77
N HIS A 169 5.56 14.59 4.61
CA HIS A 169 6.75 13.78 4.79
C HIS A 169 7.82 14.02 3.73
N LEU A 170 7.65 14.93 2.77
CA LEU A 170 8.69 15.35 1.82
C LEU A 170 9.31 16.70 2.18
N GLN A 171 8.84 17.37 3.25
CA GLN A 171 9.23 18.74 3.59
C GLN A 171 10.74 18.91 3.82
N ASP A 172 11.42 17.91 4.37
CA ASP A 172 12.86 17.97 4.63
C ASP A 172 13.73 17.61 3.42
N GLY A 173 13.13 17.25 2.27
CA GLY A 173 13.82 16.86 1.03
C GLY A 173 14.62 15.56 1.08
N ARG A 174 14.67 14.87 2.23
CA ARG A 174 15.47 13.65 2.41
C ARG A 174 14.74 12.42 1.91
N THR A 175 15.41 11.62 1.09
CA THR A 175 14.91 10.31 0.63
C THR A 175 14.91 9.27 1.77
N PRO A 176 14.17 8.17 1.65
CA PRO A 176 14.18 7.11 2.67
C PRO A 176 15.59 6.60 3.01
N GLY A 177 16.48 6.47 2.02
CA GLY A 177 17.88 6.06 2.25
C GLY A 177 18.72 7.08 3.02
N GLN A 178 18.34 8.36 3.02
CA GLN A 178 18.96 9.41 3.82
C GLN A 178 18.36 9.50 5.24
N ARG A 179 17.19 8.89 5.46
CA ARG A 179 16.50 8.86 6.75
C ARG A 179 16.76 7.59 7.54
N PHE A 180 17.00 6.48 6.83
CA PHE A 180 17.21 5.17 7.41
C PHE A 180 18.54 4.58 6.96
N THR A 181 19.45 4.34 7.91
CA THR A 181 20.76 3.73 7.62
C THR A 181 20.59 2.31 7.08
N ALA A 182 21.62 1.78 6.41
CA ALA A 182 21.61 0.40 5.92
C ALA A 182 21.31 -0.61 7.05
N ASP A 183 21.90 -0.42 8.23
CA ASP A 183 21.61 -1.23 9.43
C ASP A 183 20.14 -1.16 9.84
N GLN A 184 19.53 0.03 9.84
CA GLN A 184 18.11 0.18 10.16
C GLN A 184 17.23 -0.55 9.14
N GLN A 185 17.55 -0.44 7.86
CA GLN A 185 16.82 -1.14 6.79
C GLN A 185 16.95 -2.67 6.91
N CYS A 186 18.15 -3.18 7.22
CA CYS A 186 18.37 -4.59 7.53
C CYS A 186 17.57 -5.03 8.76
N ALA A 187 17.58 -4.22 9.82
CA ALA A 187 16.86 -4.52 11.05
C ALA A 187 15.34 -4.56 10.85
N TYR A 188 14.79 -3.68 10.01
CA TYR A 188 13.37 -3.71 9.66
C TYR A 188 12.99 -4.94 8.83
N PHE A 189 13.91 -5.43 7.99
CA PHE A 189 13.65 -6.58 7.13
C PHE A 189 13.78 -7.91 7.88
N TRP A 190 14.88 -8.08 8.62
CA TRP A 190 15.28 -9.37 9.20
C TRP A 190 15.09 -9.45 10.72
N GLY A 191 14.99 -8.30 11.41
CA GLY A 191 14.87 -8.23 12.87
C GLY A 191 16.01 -7.43 13.51
N ARG A 192 15.83 -7.03 14.76
CA ARG A 192 16.70 -6.05 15.45
C ARG A 192 18.18 -6.46 15.57
N ASP A 193 18.48 -7.74 15.50
CA ASP A 193 19.84 -8.26 15.64
C ASP A 193 20.62 -8.30 14.30
N TYR A 194 19.98 -7.93 13.20
CA TYR A 194 20.58 -7.94 11.87
C TYR A 194 21.14 -6.58 11.50
N LYS A 195 22.33 -6.61 10.89
CA LYS A 195 23.06 -5.44 10.38
C LYS A 195 23.49 -5.69 8.95
N VAL A 196 23.89 -4.63 8.25
CA VAL A 196 24.40 -4.77 6.89
C VAL A 196 25.74 -5.50 6.91
N GLU A 197 25.91 -6.45 6.00
CA GLU A 197 27.19 -7.11 5.78
C GLU A 197 27.99 -6.30 4.76
N ILE A 198 29.15 -5.79 5.17
CA ILE A 198 30.10 -5.12 4.28
C ILE A 198 31.22 -6.11 3.96
N PRO A 199 31.39 -6.51 2.70
CA PRO A 199 32.45 -7.43 2.31
C PRO A 199 33.83 -6.93 2.76
N THR A 200 34.71 -7.85 3.17
CA THR A 200 36.06 -7.49 3.63
C THR A 200 36.82 -6.68 2.58
N GLY A 201 37.38 -5.54 3.00
CA GLY A 201 38.10 -4.61 2.12
C GLY A 201 37.22 -3.60 1.38
N ARG A 202 35.91 -3.55 1.66
CA ARG A 202 34.99 -2.51 1.16
C ARG A 202 34.56 -1.57 2.27
N SER A 203 34.14 -0.36 1.88
CA SER A 203 33.47 0.61 2.75
C SER A 203 31.96 0.62 2.47
N MET A 204 31.20 1.29 3.34
CA MET A 204 29.76 1.52 3.13
C MET A 204 29.46 2.26 1.81
N GLU A 205 30.40 3.07 1.31
CA GLU A 205 30.23 3.82 0.05
C GLU A 205 30.04 2.89 -1.15
N PHE A 206 30.62 1.69 -1.12
CA PHE A 206 30.40 0.67 -2.14
C PHE A 206 28.93 0.26 -2.28
N LEU A 207 28.16 0.32 -1.20
CA LEU A 207 26.73 -0.04 -1.21
C LEU A 207 25.83 1.08 -1.75
N LEU A 208 26.36 2.30 -1.95
CA LEU A 208 25.62 3.46 -2.46
C LEU A 208 25.81 3.68 -3.96
N GLU A 209 26.64 2.87 -4.63
CA GLU A 209 26.95 2.97 -6.07
C GLU A 209 26.00 2.17 -6.98
N TYR A 210 24.99 1.49 -6.42
CA TYR A 210 23.97 0.71 -7.13
C TYR A 210 22.55 1.17 -6.75
#